data_AF-A0A1M5UJX1-F1
#
_entry.id   AF-A0A1M5UJX1-F1
#
_cell.length_a   1.000
_cell.length_b   1.000
_cell.length_c   1.000
_cell.angle_alpha   90.00
_cell.angle_beta   90.00
_cell.angle_gamma   90.00
#
_symmetry.space_group_name_H-M   'P 1'
#
loop_
_entity.id
_entity.type
_entity.pdbx_description
1 polymer ?
#
loop_
_entity_poly.entity_id
_entity_poly.type
_entity_poly.pdbx_seq_one_letter_code
_entity_poly.pdbx_strand_id
1 'polypeptide(L)'
;MNLTEARMQKARGRLEQMKAAGETITQEHNLVKKANANPGSKAKAIAAMCYQCFGGTEEELPDAGWKEEIRGCTSPACALYQHRPYR
;
A
#
# COMPACT_ATOMS: atom_id res chain seq x y z
N MET A 1 4.09 -33.51 7.39
CA MET A 1 3.75 -32.17 6.86
C MET A 1 3.65 -31.21 8.03
N ASN A 2 4.44 -30.14 8.02
CA ASN A 2 4.30 -29.08 9.01
C ASN A 2 3.21 -28.07 8.59
N LEU A 3 2.73 -27.29 9.55
CA LEU A 3 1.63 -26.34 9.36
C LEU A 3 1.93 -25.24 8.32
N THR A 4 3.21 -24.89 8.17
CA THR A 4 3.73 -23.91 7.20
C THR A 4 3.67 -24.44 5.77
N GLU A 5 4.08 -25.70 5.55
CA GLU A 5 4.01 -26.37 4.26
C GLU A 5 2.57 -26.48 3.76
N ALA A 6 1.65 -26.88 4.65
CA ALA A 6 0.22 -26.97 4.35
C ALA A 6 -0.37 -25.60 3.95
N ARG A 7 0.01 -24.52 4.65
CA ARG A 7 -0.40 -23.15 4.32
C ARG A 7 0.12 -22.70 2.95
N MET A 8 1.38 -22.99 2.65
CA MET A 8 2.00 -22.64 1.37
C MET A 8 1.39 -23.42 0.19
N GLN A 9 1.08 -24.70 0.40
CA GLN A 9 0.44 -25.53 -0.62
C GLN A 9 -0.98 -25.03 -0.94
N LYS A 10 -1.75 -24.63 0.08
CA LYS A 10 -3.07 -23.99 -0.09
C LYS A 10 -2.98 -22.67 -0.85
N ALA A 11 -1.98 -21.84 -0.55
CA ALA A 11 -1.77 -20.56 -1.24
C ALA A 11 -1.44 -20.76 -2.73
N ARG A 12 -0.57 -21.74 -3.06
CA ARG A 12 -0.23 -22.11 -4.45
C ARG A 12 -1.45 -22.59 -5.22
N GLY A 13 -2.25 -23.48 -4.63
CA GLY A 13 -3.48 -23.96 -5.27
C GLY A 13 -4.48 -22.85 -5.57
N ARG A 14 -4.64 -21.90 -4.64
CA ARG A 14 -5.51 -20.72 -4.89
C ARG A 14 -4.96 -19.85 -6.03
N LEU A 15 -3.65 -19.65 -6.10
CA LEU A 15 -3.02 -18.89 -7.18
C LEU A 15 -3.22 -19.56 -8.54
N GLU A 16 -3.08 -20.89 -8.62
CA GLU A 16 -3.31 -21.66 -9.84
C GLU A 16 -4.78 -21.58 -10.29
N GLN A 17 -5.72 -21.65 -9.36
CA GLN A 17 -7.15 -21.47 -9.64
C GLN A 17 -7.45 -20.07 -10.20
N MET A 18 -6.91 -19.02 -9.59
CA MET A 18 -7.08 -17.64 -10.07
C MET A 18 -6.48 -17.45 -11.47
N LYS A 19 -5.30 -18.05 -11.73
CA LYS A 19 -4.68 -18.05 -13.07
C LYS A 19 -5.53 -18.79 -14.10
N ALA A 20 -6.06 -19.97 -13.75
CA ALA A 20 -6.92 -20.76 -14.63
C ALA A 20 -8.25 -20.03 -14.95
N ALA A 21 -8.75 -19.22 -14.01
CA ALA A 21 -9.90 -18.35 -14.23
C ALA A 21 -9.61 -17.10 -15.10
N GLY A 22 -8.36 -16.91 -15.54
CA GLY A 22 -7.96 -15.74 -16.33
C GLY A 22 -7.91 -14.44 -15.51
N GLU A 23 -7.88 -14.53 -14.19
CA GLU A 23 -7.93 -13.37 -13.31
C GLU A 23 -6.56 -12.66 -13.28
N THR A 24 -6.53 -11.39 -13.68
CA THR A 24 -5.30 -10.59 -13.64
C THR A 24 -5.12 -10.04 -12.23
N ILE A 25 -4.10 -10.51 -11.52
CA ILE A 25 -3.75 -10.00 -10.19
C ILE A 25 -2.94 -8.72 -10.38
N THR A 26 -3.60 -7.56 -10.33
CA THR A 26 -2.93 -6.26 -10.29
C THR A 26 -2.73 -5.82 -8.83
N GLN A 27 -1.57 -5.25 -8.55
CA GLN A 27 -1.30 -4.65 -7.24
C GLN A 27 -1.66 -3.17 -7.29
N GLU A 28 -2.56 -2.73 -6.41
CA GLU A 28 -2.84 -1.31 -6.25
C GLU A 28 -1.66 -0.62 -5.55
N HIS A 29 -1.13 0.43 -6.19
CA HIS A 29 0.00 1.21 -5.71
C HIS A 29 -0.41 2.61 -5.22
N ASN A 30 -1.58 3.11 -5.62
CA ASN A 30 -2.14 4.37 -5.17
C ASN A 30 -2.53 4.29 -3.68
N LEU A 31 -1.96 5.16 -2.86
CA LEU A 31 -2.17 5.11 -1.41
C LEU A 31 -3.54 5.59 -0.97
N VAL A 32 -4.16 6.51 -1.73
CA VAL A 32 -5.54 6.97 -1.50
C VAL A 32 -6.51 5.82 -1.71
N LYS A 33 -6.42 5.13 -2.86
CA LYS A 33 -7.26 3.95 -3.15
C LYS A 33 -7.09 2.85 -2.11
N LYS A 34 -5.86 2.62 -1.64
CA LYS A 34 -5.60 1.60 -0.59
C LYS A 34 -6.23 1.95 0.74
N ALA A 35 -6.29 3.24 1.10
CA ALA A 35 -6.95 3.74 2.30
C ALA A 35 -8.47 3.65 2.15
N ASN A 36 -9.04 4.05 1.01
CA ASN A 36 -10.46 3.94 0.71
C ASN A 36 -10.93 2.47 0.76
N ALA A 37 -10.14 1.54 0.24
CA ALA A 37 -10.42 0.10 0.30
C ALA A 37 -10.32 -0.51 1.72
N ASN A 38 -9.71 0.18 2.68
CA ASN A 38 -9.64 -0.27 4.08
C ASN A 38 -9.60 0.94 5.04
N PRO A 39 -10.76 1.58 5.26
CA PRO A 39 -10.84 2.85 6.00
C PRO A 39 -10.54 2.70 7.49
N GLY A 40 -10.62 1.48 8.05
CA GLY A 40 -10.26 1.21 9.45
C GLY A 40 -8.75 1.17 9.72
N SER A 41 -7.91 1.18 8.67
CA SER A 41 -6.47 1.08 8.82
C SER A 41 -5.83 2.46 9.02
N LYS A 42 -5.48 2.77 10.27
CA LYS A 42 -4.71 3.98 10.63
C LYS A 42 -3.45 4.15 9.78
N ALA A 43 -2.68 3.07 9.57
CA ALA A 43 -1.45 3.11 8.80
C ALA A 43 -1.69 3.51 7.33
N LYS A 44 -2.76 2.99 6.71
CA LYS A 44 -3.12 3.34 5.34
C LYS A 44 -3.63 4.78 5.23
N ALA A 45 -4.41 5.24 6.20
CA ALA A 45 -4.88 6.62 6.24
C ALA A 45 -3.71 7.62 6.33
N ILE A 46 -2.73 7.34 7.19
CA ILE A 46 -1.52 8.18 7.31
C ILE A 46 -0.70 8.13 6.01
N ALA A 47 -0.54 6.95 5.41
CA ALA A 47 0.17 6.83 4.14
C ALA A 47 -0.51 7.63 3.01
N ALA A 48 -1.84 7.57 2.90
CA ALA A 48 -2.61 8.37 1.95
C ALA A 48 -2.47 9.88 2.19
N MET A 49 -2.48 10.33 3.45
CA MET A 49 -2.29 11.75 3.77
C MET A 49 -0.88 12.23 3.40
N CYS A 50 0.17 11.48 3.74
CA CYS A 50 1.53 11.83 3.34
C CYS A 50 1.68 11.85 1.81
N TYR A 51 1.05 10.90 1.12
CA TYR A 51 1.03 10.84 -0.34
C TYR A 51 0.36 12.06 -0.98
N GLN A 52 -0.77 12.51 -0.44
CA GLN A 52 -1.45 13.73 -0.89
C GLN A 52 -0.59 14.99 -0.69
N CYS A 53 0.18 15.09 0.40
CA CYS A 53 1.09 16.21 0.61
C CYS A 53 2.15 16.35 -0.48
N PHE A 54 2.54 15.26 -1.15
CA PHE A 54 3.52 15.23 -2.24
C PHE A 54 2.86 15.08 -3.62
N GLY A 55 1.60 15.52 -3.74
CA GLY A 55 0.90 15.63 -5.03
C GLY A 55 0.19 14.37 -5.50
N GLY A 56 0.14 13.29 -4.70
CA GLY A 56 -0.61 12.10 -5.05
C GLY A 56 -2.12 12.26 -4.86
N THR A 57 -2.92 11.91 -5.85
CA THR A 57 -4.39 11.96 -5.79
C THR A 57 -4.98 10.56 -5.91
N GLU A 58 -6.31 10.42 -5.95
CA GLU A 58 -6.93 9.12 -6.22
C GLU A 58 -6.81 8.72 -7.70
N GLU A 59 -6.77 9.72 -8.57
CA GLU A 59 -6.76 9.58 -10.03
C GLU A 59 -5.34 9.45 -10.58
N GLU A 60 -4.39 10.19 -10.01
CA GLU A 60 -3.04 10.35 -10.55
C GLU A 60 -1.98 9.87 -9.56
N LEU A 61 -1.02 9.09 -10.08
CA LEU A 61 0.18 8.74 -9.34
C LEU A 61 1.22 9.86 -9.51
N PRO A 62 1.80 10.39 -8.41
CA PRO A 62 2.90 11.33 -8.49
C PRO A 62 4.17 10.62 -8.97
N ASP A 63 5.18 11.42 -9.34
CA ASP A 63 6.46 10.94 -9.85
C ASP A 63 7.09 9.87 -8.95
N ALA A 64 7.80 8.90 -9.54
CA ALA A 64 8.28 7.70 -8.87
C ALA A 64 9.10 7.93 -7.57
N GLY A 65 9.61 9.16 -7.35
CA GLY A 65 10.34 9.58 -6.15
C GLY A 65 9.49 10.00 -4.94
N TRP A 66 8.15 9.96 -5.02
CA TRP A 66 7.28 10.39 -3.91
C TRP A 66 7.54 9.66 -2.59
N LYS A 67 8.04 8.41 -2.63
CA LYS A 67 8.40 7.66 -1.41
C LYS A 67 9.62 8.25 -0.72
N GLU A 68 10.62 8.63 -1.52
CA GLU A 68 11.85 9.29 -1.07
C GLU A 68 11.52 10.68 -0.51
N GLU A 69 10.61 11.41 -1.14
CA GLU A 69 10.14 12.71 -0.65
C GLU A 69 9.42 12.60 0.70
N ILE A 70 8.51 11.63 0.87
CA ILE A 70 7.87 11.37 2.16
C ILE A 70 8.91 11.00 3.23
N ARG A 71 9.89 10.14 2.88
CA ARG A 71 10.98 9.75 3.78
C ARG A 71 11.80 10.98 4.22
N GLY A 72 12.07 11.88 3.27
CA GLY A 72 12.82 13.13 3.44
C GLY A 72 12.00 14.30 3.98
N CYS A 73 10.72 14.13 4.31
CA CYS A 73 9.85 15.21 4.77
C CYS A 73 10.45 15.97 5.96
N THR A 74 10.48 17.30 5.85
CA THR A 74 11.12 18.24 6.80
C THR A 74 10.11 19.12 7.54
N SER A 75 8.83 18.72 7.64
CA SER A 75 7.79 19.48 8.36
C SER A 75 7.59 18.98 9.80
N PRO A 76 8.44 19.36 10.78
CA PRO A 76 8.37 18.82 12.14
C PRO A 76 7.10 19.23 12.89
N ALA A 77 6.44 20.32 12.48
CA ALA A 77 5.18 20.77 13.07
C ALA A 77 3.97 19.94 12.60
N CYS A 78 4.13 19.08 11.58
CA CYS A 78 3.05 18.20 11.14
C CYS A 78 2.70 17.18 12.24
N ALA A 79 1.42 17.11 12.62
CA ALA A 79 0.94 16.16 13.62
C ALA A 79 1.20 14.69 13.24
N LEU A 80 1.34 14.40 11.94
CA LEU A 80 1.66 13.08 11.43
C LEU A 80 3.15 12.84 11.22
N TYR A 81 4.02 13.83 11.48
CA TYR A 81 5.45 13.75 11.19
C TYR A 81 6.03 12.45 11.75
N GLN A 82 5.87 12.21 13.05
CA GLN A 82 6.33 11.03 13.81
C GLN A 82 5.79 9.69 13.26
N HIS A 83 4.66 9.72 12.54
CA HIS A 83 3.96 8.54 12.04
C HIS A 83 4.08 8.35 10.52
N ARG A 84 4.82 9.22 9.83
CA ARG A 84 5.00 9.13 8.37
C ARG A 84 5.49 7.73 7.95
N PRO A 85 5.03 7.21 6.80
CA PRO A 85 5.53 5.95 6.28
C PRO A 85 6.98 6.08 5.79
N TYR A 86 7.63 4.94 5.55
CA TYR A 86 8.97 4.84 4.94
C TYR A 86 10.14 5.42 5.74
N ARG A 87 9.94 5.60 7.05
CA ARG A 87 11.02 5.80 8.01
C ARG A 87 11.96 4.61 8.08
#